data_AF-A0A2P4R7E8-F1
#
_entry.id   AF-A0A2P4R7E8-F1
#
_cell.length_a   1.000
_cell.length_b   1.000
_cell.length_c   1.000
_cell.angle_alpha   90.00
_cell.angle_beta   90.00
_cell.angle_gamma   90.00
#
_symmetry.space_group_name_H-M   'P 1'
#
loop_
_entity.id
_entity.type
_entity.pdbx_description
1 polymer ?
#
loop_
_entity_poly.entity_id
_entity_poly.type
_entity_poly.pdbx_seq_one_letter_code
_entity_poly.pdbx_strand_id
1 'polypeptide(L)'
;MTGTIAFGKTINHRPIIISIILSLLSGGLGWIINLKVAIFSFLTILFLLLFIYYPANLEKLFGHWQLENHGISYYKMTSYPDRLKIVLFPDNIDYQFISYSQIKSFKVIEQDKLFSSADLLTIKPASQSILPWLRKPFFLELELNQSEIDLDLSYDQLHDSKNTLFRLSNALEVLNKKI
;
A
#
# COMPACT_ATOMS: atom_id res chain seq x y z
N MET A 1 -13.82 -23.02 -2.39
CA MET A 1 -14.02 -21.79 -1.60
C MET A 1 -13.19 -20.69 -2.25
N THR A 2 -13.77 -19.90 -3.15
CA THR A 2 -13.08 -18.77 -3.79
C THR A 2 -13.12 -17.58 -2.85
N GLY A 3 -12.33 -17.64 -1.78
CA GLY A 3 -12.01 -16.45 -1.00
C GLY A 3 -11.12 -15.56 -1.86
N THR A 4 -11.52 -14.31 -2.08
CA THR A 4 -10.67 -13.30 -2.70
C THR A 4 -9.39 -13.15 -1.87
N ILE A 5 -8.25 -13.55 -2.44
CA ILE A 5 -6.95 -13.38 -1.78
C ILE A 5 -6.52 -11.95 -2.05
N ALA A 6 -6.67 -11.09 -1.04
CA ALA A 6 -6.24 -9.70 -1.08
C ALA A 6 -5.07 -9.48 -0.12
N PHE A 7 -4.30 -8.43 -0.31
CA PHE A 7 -3.18 -7.99 0.52
C PHE A 7 -3.16 -6.45 0.60
N GLY A 8 -2.34 -5.93 1.49
CA GLY A 8 -2.21 -4.50 1.76
C GLY A 8 -3.39 -3.93 2.53
N LYS A 9 -3.36 -2.61 2.70
CA LYS A 9 -4.36 -1.87 3.46
C LYS A 9 -5.29 -1.12 2.52
N THR A 10 -6.59 -1.36 2.64
CA THR A 10 -7.60 -0.54 1.95
C THR A 10 -7.60 0.88 2.49
N ILE A 11 -7.68 1.85 1.59
CA ILE A 11 -7.86 3.25 1.99
C ILE A 11 -9.32 3.55 2.28
N ASN A 12 -9.53 4.46 3.21
CA ASN A 12 -10.82 5.01 3.60
C ASN A 12 -10.62 6.49 3.97
N HIS A 13 -11.59 7.13 4.62
CA HIS A 13 -11.44 8.53 5.04
C HIS A 13 -10.40 8.80 6.16
N ARG A 14 -9.66 7.79 6.62
CA ARG A 14 -8.65 7.98 7.70
C ARG A 14 -7.62 9.09 7.39
N PRO A 15 -7.03 9.21 6.19
CA PRO A 15 -6.08 10.28 5.89
C PRO A 15 -6.69 11.66 6.12
N ILE A 16 -7.93 11.87 5.69
CA ILE A 16 -8.64 13.14 5.85
C ILE A 16 -8.91 13.41 7.33
N ILE A 17 -9.48 12.42 8.04
CA ILE A 17 -9.84 12.55 9.46
C ILE A 17 -8.61 12.87 10.31
N ILE A 18 -7.51 12.12 10.12
CA ILE A 18 -6.26 12.33 10.87
C ILE A 18 -5.67 13.70 10.52
N SER A 19 -5.71 14.10 9.25
CA SER A 19 -5.24 15.43 8.83
C SER A 19 -6.00 16.56 9.53
N ILE A 20 -7.32 16.46 9.59
CA ILE A 20 -8.17 17.45 10.28
C ILE A 20 -7.84 17.49 11.78
N ILE A 21 -7.75 16.33 12.44
CA ILE A 21 -7.46 16.26 13.89
C ILE A 21 -6.10 16.91 14.20
N LEU A 22 -5.04 16.53 13.48
CA LEU A 22 -3.70 17.08 13.71
C LEU A 22 -3.64 18.59 13.40
N SER A 23 -4.35 19.02 12.36
CA SER A 23 -4.45 20.44 12.01
C SER A 23 -5.18 21.24 13.08
N LEU A 24 -6.27 20.70 13.64
CA LEU A 24 -7.01 21.31 14.75
C LEU A 24 -6.14 21.46 15.99
N LEU A 25 -5.35 20.43 16.34
CA LEU A 25 -4.39 20.52 17.44
C LEU A 25 -3.36 21.63 17.20
N SER A 26 -2.80 21.71 16.00
CA SER A 26 -1.84 22.76 15.63
C SER A 26 -2.46 24.16 15.67
N GLY A 27 -3.67 24.32 15.13
CA GLY A 27 -4.41 25.58 15.19
C GLY A 27 -4.75 25.99 16.63
N GLY A 28 -5.13 25.03 17.48
CA GLY A 28 -5.39 25.24 18.90
C GLY A 28 -4.15 25.75 19.65
N LEU A 29 -2.96 25.23 19.35
CA LEU A 29 -1.71 25.78 19.88
C LEU A 29 -1.45 27.19 19.37
N GLY A 30 -1.72 27.47 18.09
CA GLY A 30 -1.59 28.81 17.52
C GLY A 30 -2.53 29.85 18.13
N TRP A 31 -3.68 29.42 18.67
CA TRP A 31 -4.65 30.30 19.34
C TRP A 31 -4.08 30.99 20.58
N ILE A 32 -3.11 30.35 21.25
CA ILE A 32 -2.41 30.92 22.41
C ILE A 32 -1.74 32.25 22.04
N ILE A 33 -1.35 32.42 20.78
CA ILE A 33 -0.68 33.63 20.27
C ILE A 33 -1.73 34.63 19.73
N ASN A 34 -2.48 34.24 18.70
CA ASN A 34 -3.63 34.99 18.18
C ASN A 34 -4.39 34.18 17.11
N LEU A 35 -5.59 34.66 16.74
CA LEU A 35 -6.45 34.04 15.72
C LEU A 35 -5.76 33.88 14.34
N LYS A 36 -4.95 34.86 13.89
CA LYS A 36 -4.28 34.78 12.59
C LYS A 36 -3.28 33.64 12.55
N VAL A 37 -2.48 33.50 13.62
CA VAL A 37 -1.50 32.41 13.78
C VAL A 37 -2.20 31.06 13.90
N ALA A 38 -3.32 30.99 14.63
CA ALA A 38 -4.14 29.78 14.72
C ALA A 38 -4.62 29.28 13.35
N ILE A 39 -5.24 30.16 12.56
CA ILE A 39 -5.75 29.83 11.22
C ILE A 39 -4.60 29.44 10.30
N PHE A 40 -3.51 30.22 10.30
CA PHE A 40 -2.35 29.96 9.45
C PHE A 40 -1.72 28.59 9.76
N SER A 41 -1.56 28.27 11.05
CA SER A 41 -1.01 26.99 11.49
C SER A 41 -1.93 25.82 11.12
N PHE A 42 -3.23 25.95 11.34
CA PHE A 42 -4.22 24.95 10.93
C PHE A 42 -4.13 24.66 9.43
N LEU A 43 -4.20 25.69 8.58
CA LEU A 43 -4.18 25.54 7.13
C LEU A 43 -2.85 24.96 6.63
N THR A 44 -1.74 25.38 7.23
CA THR A 44 -0.40 24.88 6.87
C THR A 44 -0.28 23.38 7.13
N ILE A 45 -0.66 22.91 8.33
CA ILE A 45 -0.60 21.48 8.66
C ILE A 45 -1.58 20.67 7.81
N LEU A 46 -2.79 21.19 7.59
CA LEU A 46 -3.79 20.52 6.76
C LEU A 46 -3.28 20.33 5.33
N PHE A 47 -2.68 21.39 4.77
CA PHE A 47 -2.09 21.38 3.45
C PHE A 47 -0.93 20.37 3.36
N LEU A 48 0.01 20.44 4.30
CA LEU A 48 1.17 19.54 4.35
C LEU A 48 0.73 18.08 4.43
N LEU A 49 -0.28 17.76 5.23
CA LEU A 49 -0.74 16.39 5.38
C LEU A 49 -1.46 15.88 4.11
N LEU A 50 -2.45 16.62 3.62
CA LEU A 50 -3.30 16.18 2.51
C LEU A 50 -2.60 16.21 1.15
N PHE A 51 -1.76 17.21 0.90
CA PHE A 51 -1.16 17.42 -0.42
C PHE A 51 0.28 16.93 -0.51
N ILE A 52 0.99 16.74 0.61
CA ILE A 52 2.40 16.34 0.58
C ILE A 52 2.57 14.97 1.24
N TYR A 53 2.28 14.86 2.53
CA TYR A 53 2.59 13.66 3.30
C TYR A 53 1.85 12.41 2.79
N TYR A 54 0.52 12.45 2.71
CA TYR A 54 -0.27 11.30 2.29
C TYR A 54 -0.03 10.92 0.83
N PRO A 55 -0.06 11.84 -0.16
CA PRO A 55 0.23 11.50 -1.54
C PRO A 55 1.65 10.93 -1.74
N ALA A 56 2.66 11.43 -1.02
CA ALA A 56 4.03 10.94 -1.15
C ALA A 56 4.26 9.55 -0.51
N ASN A 57 3.43 9.16 0.47
CA ASN A 57 3.58 7.91 1.20
C ASN A 57 2.45 6.91 0.95
N LEU A 58 1.58 7.18 -0.03
CA LEU A 58 0.33 6.46 -0.23
C LEU A 58 0.56 4.97 -0.49
N GLU A 59 1.53 4.64 -1.33
CA GLU A 59 1.87 3.26 -1.71
C GLU A 59 2.27 2.43 -0.48
N LYS A 60 3.10 2.99 0.41
CA LYS A 60 3.54 2.33 1.66
C LYS A 60 2.43 2.28 2.72
N LEU A 61 1.50 3.22 2.69
CA LEU A 61 0.44 3.34 3.68
C LEU A 61 -0.80 2.51 3.32
N PHE A 62 -1.12 2.41 2.03
CA PHE A 62 -2.38 1.92 1.48
C PHE A 62 -2.22 1.15 0.16
N GLY A 63 -1.10 0.46 -0.06
CA GLY A 63 -0.85 -0.36 -1.26
C GLY A 63 -1.67 -1.65 -1.32
N HIS A 64 -2.99 -1.53 -1.47
CA HIS A 64 -3.88 -2.68 -1.58
C HIS A 64 -3.83 -3.32 -2.97
N TRP A 65 -3.81 -4.65 -2.99
CA TRP A 65 -3.96 -5.44 -4.20
C TRP A 65 -4.69 -6.74 -3.92
N GLN A 66 -5.30 -7.33 -4.95
CA GLN A 66 -6.08 -8.56 -4.83
C GLN A 66 -5.98 -9.42 -6.08
N LEU A 67 -6.01 -10.74 -5.86
CA LEU A 67 -6.15 -11.72 -6.92
C LEU A 67 -7.62 -11.86 -7.30
N GLU A 68 -7.87 -11.71 -8.60
CA GLU A 68 -9.16 -11.91 -9.23
C GLU A 68 -9.14 -13.13 -10.14
N ASN A 69 -10.30 -13.50 -10.68
CA ASN A 69 -10.42 -14.69 -11.53
C ASN A 69 -9.58 -14.59 -12.81
N HIS A 70 -9.41 -13.39 -13.36
CA HIS A 70 -8.77 -13.17 -14.66
C HIS A 70 -7.43 -12.43 -14.57
N GLY A 71 -7.06 -11.96 -13.38
CA GLY A 71 -5.84 -11.20 -13.20
C GLY A 71 -5.65 -10.70 -11.77
N ILE A 72 -4.81 -9.69 -11.62
CA ILE A 72 -4.52 -9.00 -10.36
C ILE A 72 -4.99 -7.56 -10.49
N SER A 73 -5.74 -7.10 -9.49
CA SER A 73 -6.16 -5.70 -9.36
C SER A 73 -5.40 -5.03 -8.23
N TYR A 74 -4.90 -3.82 -8.45
CA TYR A 74 -4.22 -3.03 -7.43
C TYR A 74 -4.57 -1.55 -7.60
N TYR A 75 -4.36 -0.75 -6.56
CA TYR A 75 -4.65 0.68 -6.63
C TYR A 75 -3.75 1.39 -7.65
N LYS A 76 -4.37 2.16 -8.55
CA LYS A 76 -3.63 2.98 -9.50
C LYS A 76 -3.01 4.17 -8.78
N MET A 77 -1.71 4.11 -8.51
CA MET A 77 -0.94 5.17 -7.83
C MET A 77 0.18 5.77 -8.69
N THR A 78 0.10 5.57 -10.01
CA THR A 78 1.15 5.91 -10.98
C THR A 78 1.58 7.38 -10.97
N SER A 79 0.61 8.29 -10.80
CA SER A 79 0.87 9.73 -10.87
C SER A 79 0.45 10.43 -9.57
N TYR A 80 1.03 11.60 -9.32
CA TYR A 80 0.64 12.43 -8.18
C TYR A 80 -0.88 12.75 -8.17
N PRO A 81 -1.52 13.12 -9.29
CA PRO A 81 -2.97 13.28 -9.36
C PRO A 81 -3.76 12.04 -8.95
N ASP A 82 -3.34 10.84 -9.39
CA ASP A 82 -4.00 9.59 -8.98
C ASP A 82 -3.94 9.42 -7.45
N ARG A 83 -2.76 9.65 -6.86
CA ARG A 83 -2.55 9.55 -5.41
C ARG A 83 -3.37 10.60 -4.65
N LEU A 84 -3.42 11.83 -5.13
CA LEU A 84 -4.20 12.89 -4.51
C LEU A 84 -5.71 12.61 -4.59
N LYS A 85 -6.20 12.11 -5.73
CA LYS A 85 -7.59 11.69 -5.91
C LYS A 85 -7.97 10.63 -4.87
N ILE A 86 -7.10 9.63 -4.68
CA ILE A 86 -7.32 8.56 -3.68
C ILE A 86 -7.38 9.13 -2.25
N VAL A 87 -6.51 10.08 -1.90
CA VAL A 87 -6.50 10.71 -0.56
C VAL A 87 -7.77 11.52 -0.30
N LEU A 88 -8.23 12.30 -1.28
CA LEU A 88 -9.38 13.20 -1.13
C LEU A 88 -10.73 12.52 -1.35
N PHE A 89 -10.78 11.51 -2.22
CA PHE A 89 -11.99 10.80 -2.64
C PHE A 89 -11.79 9.28 -2.57
N PRO A 90 -11.65 8.71 -1.35
CA PRO A 90 -11.38 7.27 -1.17
C PRO A 90 -12.54 6.37 -1.59
N ASP A 91 -13.73 6.91 -1.88
CA ASP A 91 -14.87 6.12 -2.38
C ASP A 91 -14.79 5.88 -3.90
N ASN A 92 -13.97 6.67 -4.61
CA ASN A 92 -13.85 6.64 -6.08
C ASN A 92 -12.43 6.22 -6.50
N ILE A 93 -12.00 5.05 -6.04
CA ILE A 93 -10.65 4.54 -6.32
C ILE A 93 -10.61 3.89 -7.69
N ASP A 94 -9.64 4.30 -8.50
CA ASP A 94 -9.33 3.64 -9.75
C ASP A 94 -8.39 2.46 -9.49
N TYR A 95 -8.74 1.30 -10.01
CA TYR A 95 -7.89 0.11 -9.97
C TYR A 95 -7.18 -0.06 -11.30
N GLN A 96 -5.91 -0.48 -11.24
CA GLN A 96 -5.18 -0.99 -12.38
C GLN A 96 -5.26 -2.51 -12.36
N PHE A 97 -5.56 -3.09 -13.53
CA PHE A 97 -5.75 -4.52 -13.71
C PHE A 97 -4.65 -5.10 -14.60
N ILE A 98 -4.06 -6.21 -14.17
CA ILE A 98 -3.07 -6.98 -14.92
C ILE A 98 -3.67 -8.35 -15.21
N SER A 99 -3.85 -8.68 -16.49
CA SER A 99 -4.26 -10.04 -16.88
C SER A 99 -3.13 -11.02 -16.62
N TYR A 100 -3.45 -12.24 -16.17
CA TYR A 100 -2.45 -13.30 -16.00
C TYR A 100 -1.65 -13.57 -17.28
N SER A 101 -2.27 -13.41 -18.45
CA SER A 101 -1.60 -13.56 -19.76
C SER A 101 -0.49 -12.54 -20.04
N GLN A 102 -0.40 -11.46 -19.25
CA GLN A 102 0.63 -10.43 -19.40
C GLN A 102 1.84 -10.69 -18.48
N ILE A 103 1.72 -11.61 -17.53
CA ILE A 103 2.75 -11.95 -16.55
C ILE A 103 3.62 -13.05 -17.16
N LYS A 104 4.93 -12.80 -17.26
CA LYS A 104 5.91 -13.79 -17.74
C LYS A 104 6.45 -14.64 -16.61
N SER A 105 6.75 -13.98 -15.49
CA SER A 105 7.35 -14.59 -14.32
C SER A 105 6.95 -13.81 -13.09
N PHE A 106 7.14 -14.41 -11.92
CA PHE A 106 6.93 -13.75 -10.65
C PHE A 106 7.94 -14.26 -9.62
N LYS A 107 8.34 -13.40 -8.69
CA LYS A 107 9.28 -13.74 -7.61
C LYS A 107 8.92 -12.99 -6.34
N VAL A 108 9.25 -13.59 -5.20
CA VAL A 108 9.09 -12.93 -3.90
C VAL A 108 10.42 -12.30 -3.51
N ILE A 109 10.40 -11.01 -3.19
CA ILE A 109 11.57 -10.25 -2.75
C ILE A 109 11.43 -10.01 -1.26
N GLU A 110 12.44 -10.42 -0.49
CA GLU A 110 12.54 -10.09 0.94
C GLU A 110 13.93 -9.52 1.20
N GLN A 111 13.97 -8.25 1.61
CA GLN A 111 15.20 -7.47 1.71
C GLN A 111 16.02 -7.56 0.41
N ASP A 112 17.19 -8.22 0.46
CA ASP A 112 18.11 -8.39 -0.67
C ASP A 112 18.05 -9.81 -1.28
N LYS A 113 17.06 -10.62 -0.87
CA LYS A 113 16.92 -12.02 -1.28
C LYS A 113 15.72 -12.20 -2.21
N LEU A 114 15.94 -13.01 -3.23
CA LEU A 114 14.93 -13.42 -4.19
C LEU A 114 14.52 -14.86 -3.89
N PHE A 115 13.23 -15.10 -3.84
CA PHE A 115 12.65 -16.42 -3.58
C PHE A 115 11.69 -16.80 -4.70
N SER A 116 11.85 -18.03 -5.19
CA SER A 116 10.91 -18.65 -6.11
C SER A 116 9.70 -19.21 -5.36
N SER A 117 8.66 -19.62 -6.08
CA SER A 117 7.51 -20.30 -5.47
C SER A 117 7.88 -21.59 -4.73
N ALA A 118 8.95 -22.27 -5.14
CA ALA A 118 9.41 -23.51 -4.51
C ALA A 118 10.10 -23.25 -3.15
N ASP A 119 10.68 -22.06 -2.96
CA ASP A 119 11.49 -21.73 -1.78
C ASP A 119 10.68 -21.03 -0.67
N LEU A 120 9.37 -20.83 -0.87
CA LEU A 120 8.50 -20.10 0.06
C LEU A 120 8.54 -20.61 1.50
N LEU A 121 8.62 -21.94 1.66
CA LEU A 121 8.67 -22.58 2.99
C LEU A 121 9.97 -22.28 3.74
N THR A 122 11.00 -21.79 3.04
CA THR A 122 12.29 -21.40 3.63
C THR A 122 12.35 -19.91 3.99
N ILE A 123 11.38 -19.11 3.53
CA ILE A 123 11.34 -17.68 3.81
C ILE A 123 11.09 -17.46 5.30
N LYS A 124 11.94 -16.63 5.91
CA LYS A 124 11.75 -16.09 7.26
C LYS A 124 11.65 -14.58 7.14
N PRO A 125 10.44 -14.02 6.88
CA PRO A 125 10.32 -12.60 6.62
C PRO A 125 10.76 -11.80 7.82
N ALA A 126 11.55 -10.76 7.58
CA ALA A 126 11.99 -9.87 8.64
C ALA A 126 10.81 -9.23 9.38
N SER A 127 11.02 -8.93 10.66
CA SER A 127 10.08 -8.12 11.44
C SER A 127 9.95 -6.74 10.80
N GLN A 128 8.70 -6.27 10.67
CA GLN A 128 8.37 -5.02 9.99
C GLN A 128 8.22 -3.88 10.98
N SER A 129 8.51 -2.66 10.53
CA SER A 129 8.34 -1.45 11.35
C SER A 129 6.91 -0.93 11.28
N ILE A 130 6.41 -0.44 12.42
CA ILE A 130 5.16 0.32 12.48
C ILE A 130 5.25 1.59 11.63
N LEU A 131 6.45 2.17 11.53
CA LEU A 131 6.73 3.33 10.70
C LEU A 131 6.86 2.91 9.23
N PRO A 132 5.97 3.35 8.32
CA PRO A 132 5.94 2.90 6.93
C PRO A 132 7.25 3.11 6.17
N TRP A 133 7.98 4.20 6.46
CA TRP A 133 9.25 4.51 5.79
C TRP A 133 10.43 3.66 6.27
N LEU A 134 10.29 2.96 7.41
CA LEU A 134 11.30 2.03 7.93
C LEU A 134 10.93 0.57 7.69
N ARG A 135 9.86 0.30 6.93
CA ARG A 135 9.53 -1.08 6.56
C ARG A 135 10.59 -1.63 5.64
N LYS A 136 10.87 -2.92 5.85
CA LYS A 136 11.86 -3.65 5.07
C LYS A 136 11.20 -4.13 3.77
N PRO A 137 11.94 -4.16 2.65
CA PRO A 137 11.44 -4.69 1.39
C PRO A 137 10.81 -6.07 1.59
N PHE A 138 9.52 -6.18 1.26
CA PHE A 138 8.83 -7.46 1.19
C PHE A 138 7.73 -7.35 0.14
N PHE A 139 8.02 -7.86 -1.05
CA PHE A 139 7.23 -7.63 -2.25
C PHE A 139 6.99 -8.94 -3.01
N LEU A 140 5.86 -9.03 -3.69
CA LEU A 140 5.67 -9.93 -4.81
C LEU A 140 5.96 -9.13 -6.09
N GLU A 141 7.09 -9.38 -6.72
CA GLU A 141 7.44 -8.76 -7.99
C GLU A 141 6.86 -9.59 -9.15
N LEU A 142 6.20 -8.91 -10.07
CA LEU A 142 5.66 -9.46 -11.31
C LEU A 142 6.47 -8.93 -12.49
N GLU A 143 7.05 -9.84 -13.26
CA GLU A 143 7.71 -9.50 -14.52
C GLU A 143 6.68 -9.52 -15.65
N LEU A 144 6.41 -8.36 -16.25
CA LEU A 144 5.54 -8.22 -17.41
C LEU A 144 6.36 -8.11 -18.69
N ASN A 145 5.67 -8.10 -19.83
CA ASN A 145 6.31 -7.97 -21.15
C ASN A 145 7.25 -6.76 -21.29
N GLN A 146 6.94 -5.63 -20.64
CA GLN A 146 7.63 -4.34 -20.84
C GLN A 146 7.92 -3.59 -19.53
N SER A 147 7.59 -4.18 -18.38
CA SER A 147 7.69 -3.51 -17.09
C SER A 147 7.72 -4.52 -15.94
N GLU A 148 8.22 -4.09 -14.79
CA GLU A 148 8.16 -4.84 -13.54
C GLU A 148 7.19 -4.12 -12.59
N ILE A 149 6.45 -4.87 -11.79
CA ILE A 149 5.50 -4.33 -10.81
C ILE A 149 5.72 -5.00 -9.47
N ASP A 150 5.96 -4.18 -8.46
CA ASP A 150 6.11 -4.59 -7.07
C ASP A 150 4.79 -4.49 -6.32
N LEU A 151 4.30 -5.62 -5.83
CA LEU A 151 3.11 -5.70 -4.98
C LEU A 151 3.54 -5.84 -3.52
N ASP A 152 3.24 -4.83 -2.70
CA ASP A 152 3.66 -4.77 -1.29
C ASP A 152 2.98 -5.83 -0.43
N LEU A 153 3.79 -6.52 0.38
CA LEU A 153 3.38 -7.51 1.38
C LEU A 153 3.78 -7.07 2.80
N SER A 154 4.56 -6.00 2.94
CA SER A 154 5.11 -5.52 4.21
C SER A 154 4.03 -5.15 5.23
N TYR A 155 2.89 -4.64 4.74
CA TYR A 155 1.75 -4.30 5.60
C TYR A 155 1.13 -5.54 6.26
N ASP A 156 0.84 -6.59 5.48
CA ASP A 156 0.29 -7.84 6.02
C ASP A 156 1.30 -8.51 6.94
N GLN A 157 2.59 -8.52 6.57
CA GLN A 157 3.62 -9.12 7.41
C GLN A 157 3.73 -8.42 8.78
N LEU A 158 3.46 -7.11 8.87
CA LEU A 158 3.40 -6.39 10.14
C LEU A 158 2.18 -6.78 10.99
N HIS A 159 1.00 -6.88 10.37
CA HIS A 159 -0.28 -7.00 11.10
C HIS A 159 -0.73 -8.45 11.29
N ASP A 160 -0.29 -9.37 10.43
CA ASP A 160 -0.67 -10.78 10.40
C ASP A 160 0.49 -11.67 9.91
N SER A 161 1.64 -11.57 10.59
CA SER A 161 2.86 -12.33 10.25
C SER A 161 2.67 -13.85 10.20
N LYS A 162 1.68 -14.38 10.95
CA LYS A 162 1.41 -15.82 11.04
C LYS A 162 0.73 -16.35 9.78
N ASN A 163 -0.25 -15.62 9.24
CA ASN A 163 -1.02 -16.09 8.09
C ASN A 163 -0.54 -15.49 6.76
N THR A 164 0.30 -14.44 6.78
CA THR A 164 0.79 -13.79 5.55
C THR A 164 1.47 -14.77 4.61
N LEU A 165 2.39 -15.61 5.11
CA LEU A 165 3.06 -16.62 4.29
C LEU A 165 2.10 -17.68 3.73
N PHE A 166 1.08 -18.07 4.50
CA PHE A 166 0.06 -19.04 4.04
C PHE A 166 -0.85 -18.44 2.95
N ARG A 167 -1.24 -17.17 3.12
CA ARG A 167 -1.99 -16.44 2.09
C ARG A 167 -1.13 -16.26 0.83
N LEU A 168 0.15 -15.97 1.01
CA LEU A 168 1.11 -15.83 -0.09
C LEU A 168 1.34 -17.16 -0.80
N SER A 169 1.44 -18.29 -0.10
CA SER A 169 1.56 -19.60 -0.74
C SER A 169 0.33 -19.92 -1.59
N ASN A 170 -0.88 -19.62 -1.09
CA ASN A 170 -2.11 -19.81 -1.86
C ASN A 170 -2.16 -18.90 -3.10
N ALA A 171 -1.72 -17.64 -2.95
CA ALA A 171 -1.59 -16.71 -4.07
C ALA A 171 -0.67 -17.26 -5.16
N LEU A 172 0.49 -17.78 -4.77
CA LEU A 172 1.51 -18.27 -5.70
C LEU A 172 1.11 -19.60 -6.34
N GLU A 173 0.33 -20.43 -5.65
CA GLU A 173 -0.30 -21.61 -6.25
C GLU A 173 -1.30 -21.22 -7.35
N VAL A 174 -2.10 -20.17 -7.14
CA VAL A 174 -3.02 -19.66 -8.18
C VAL A 174 -2.24 -19.11 -9.37
N LEU A 175 -1.16 -18.36 -9.12
CA LEU A 175 -0.30 -17.81 -10.18
C LEU A 175 0.36 -18.92 -11.00
N ASN A 176 0.96 -19.93 -10.37
CA ASN A 176 1.56 -21.09 -11.03
C ASN A 176 0.56 -21.91 -11.89
N LYS A 177 -0.74 -21.82 -11.60
CA LYS A 177 -1.78 -22.53 -12.36
C LYS A 177 -2.30 -21.73 -13.56
N LYS A 178 -2.14 -20.41 -13.55
CA LYS A 178 -2.79 -19.48 -14.49
C LYS A 178 -1.82 -18.80 -15.45
N ILE A 179 -0.53 -18.76 -15.10
CA ILE A 179 0.59 -18.30 -15.91
C ILE A 179 1.23 -19.54 -16.54
#